data_AF-A0A7C6USQ3-F1
#
_entry.id   AF-A0A7C6USQ3-F1
#
_cell.length_a   1.000
_cell.length_b   1.000
_cell.length_c   1.000
_cell.angle_alpha   90.00
_cell.angle_beta   90.00
_cell.angle_gamma   90.00
#
_symmetry.space_group_name_H-M   'P 1'
#
loop_
_entity.id
_entity.type
_entity.pdbx_description
1 polymer ?
#
loop_
_entity_poly.entity_id
_entity_poly.type
_entity_poly.pdbx_seq_one_letter_code
_entity_poly.pdbx_strand_id
1 'polypeptide(L)'
;MKKIALVGFQGGEMCFLHLLINAIEYQAKGYEVAVILEGATCGLIPRLEARELFASKYLEVKPMIKAVCRACAAQLGGLEAAEAGNLP
;
A
#
# COMPACT_ATOMS: atom_id res chain seq x y z
N MET A 1 -7.05 -22.02 6.21
CA MET A 1 -7.01 -20.73 5.49
C MET A 1 -5.58 -20.24 5.47
N LYS A 2 -5.04 -19.86 4.30
CA LYS A 2 -3.65 -19.37 4.18
C LYS A 2 -3.62 -17.86 4.39
N LYS A 3 -2.59 -17.36 5.07
CA LYS A 3 -2.38 -15.94 5.34
C LYS A 3 -1.10 -15.46 4.65
N ILE A 4 -1.08 -14.23 4.17
CA ILE A 4 0.10 -13.60 3.59
C ILE A 4 0.16 -12.11 3.92
N ALA A 5 1.37 -11.62 4.19
CA ALA A 5 1.67 -10.20 4.31
C ALA A 5 2.57 -9.76 3.16
N LEU A 6 2.22 -8.68 2.50
CA LEU A 6 3.01 -8.04 1.46
C LEU A 6 3.51 -6.69 1.98
N VAL A 7 4.82 -6.52 2.02
CA VAL A 7 5.45 -5.30 2.54
C VAL A 7 5.99 -4.47 1.38
N GLY A 8 5.41 -3.29 1.18
CA GLY A 8 5.95 -2.30 0.24
C GLY A 8 7.05 -1.55 0.95
N PHE A 9 8.31 -1.82 0.60
CA PHE A 9 9.48 -1.17 1.21
C PHE A 9 10.24 -0.26 0.23
N GLN A 10 10.18 -0.57 -1.07
CA GLN A 10 10.89 0.15 -2.13
C GLN A 10 9.99 1.22 -2.75
N GLY A 11 10.57 2.36 -3.14
CA GLY A 11 9.82 3.52 -3.67
C GLY A 11 9.54 3.50 -5.17
N GLY A 12 9.98 2.48 -5.90
CA GLY A 12 9.76 2.40 -7.34
C GLY A 12 8.29 2.14 -7.67
N GLU A 13 7.68 2.99 -8.51
CA GLU A 13 6.27 2.87 -8.91
C GLU A 13 5.94 1.47 -9.47
N MET A 14 6.82 0.92 -10.31
CA MET A 14 6.64 -0.43 -10.88
C MET A 14 6.72 -1.54 -9.82
N CYS A 15 7.59 -1.39 -8.81
CA CYS A 15 7.65 -2.32 -7.69
C CYS A 15 6.35 -2.27 -6.87
N PHE A 16 5.81 -1.07 -6.66
CA PHE A 16 4.54 -0.91 -5.97
C PHE A 16 3.37 -1.46 -6.78
N LEU A 17 3.34 -1.28 -8.11
CA LEU A 17 2.34 -1.89 -8.98
C LEU A 17 2.34 -3.43 -8.85
N HIS A 18 3.50 -4.07 -8.82
CA HIS A 18 3.59 -5.52 -8.61
C HIS A 18 3.06 -5.95 -7.25
N LEU A 19 3.29 -5.16 -6.19
CA LEU A 19 2.69 -5.42 -4.89
C LEU A 19 1.15 -5.38 -4.98
N LEU A 20 0.58 -4.37 -5.64
CA LEU A 20 -0.87 -4.27 -5.82
C LEU A 20 -1.44 -5.48 -6.58
N ILE A 21 -0.80 -5.86 -7.69
CA ILE A 21 -1.20 -7.02 -8.50
C ILE A 21 -1.13 -8.31 -7.66
N ASN A 22 -0.03 -8.51 -6.92
CA ASN A 22 0.14 -9.68 -6.07
C ASN A 22 -0.93 -9.75 -4.98
N ALA A 23 -1.27 -8.63 -4.33
CA ALA A 23 -2.31 -8.59 -3.31
C ALA A 23 -3.66 -9.06 -3.85
N ILE A 24 -4.05 -8.54 -5.03
CA ILE A 24 -5.28 -8.90 -5.74
C ILE A 24 -5.26 -10.40 -6.10
N GLU A 25 -4.17 -10.90 -6.66
CA GLU A 25 -4.07 -12.31 -7.02
C GLU A 25 -4.14 -13.26 -5.80
N TYR A 26 -3.49 -12.90 -4.69
CA TYR A 26 -3.55 -13.71 -3.47
C TYR A 26 -4.96 -13.71 -2.88
N GLN A 27 -5.66 -12.57 -2.90
CA GLN A 27 -7.06 -12.50 -2.49
C GLN A 27 -7.93 -13.39 -3.38
N ALA A 28 -7.76 -13.34 -4.71
CA ALA A 28 -8.48 -14.19 -5.67
C ALA A 28 -8.21 -15.68 -5.46
N LYS A 29 -7.01 -16.05 -4.97
CA LYS A 29 -6.64 -17.43 -4.59
C LYS A 29 -7.17 -17.85 -3.21
N GLY A 30 -7.96 -17.01 -2.53
CA GLY A 30 -8.59 -17.31 -1.24
C GLY A 30 -7.68 -17.11 -0.02
N TYR A 31 -6.64 -16.28 -0.12
CA TYR A 31 -5.76 -15.96 1.01
C TYR A 31 -6.34 -14.79 1.82
N GLU A 32 -6.08 -14.80 3.12
CA GLU A 32 -6.17 -13.60 3.94
C GLU A 32 -4.93 -12.74 3.68
N VAL A 33 -5.12 -11.57 3.07
CA VAL A 33 -4.04 -10.68 2.63
C VAL A 33 -3.94 -9.47 3.54
N ALA A 34 -2.73 -9.17 3.99
CA ALA A 34 -2.37 -7.90 4.63
C ALA A 34 -1.32 -7.17 3.78
N VAL A 35 -1.52 -5.88 3.54
CA VAL A 35 -0.53 -5.01 2.93
C VAL A 35 0.02 -4.06 3.99
N ILE A 36 1.34 -3.93 4.04
CA ILE A 36 2.04 -3.05 4.99
C ILE A 36 2.88 -2.08 4.17
N LEU A 37 2.71 -0.78 4.41
CA LEU A 37 3.48 0.28 3.76
C LEU A 37 4.61 0.73 4.67
N GLU A 38 5.85 0.54 4.20
CA GLU A 38 7.09 0.80 4.92
C GLU A 38 8.11 1.48 4.01
N GLY A 39 9.20 1.98 4.60
CA GLY A 39 10.36 2.48 3.86
C GLY A 39 9.98 3.49 2.77
N ALA A 40 10.62 3.38 1.61
CA ALA A 40 10.47 4.32 0.50
C ALA A 40 9.07 4.30 -0.15
N THR A 41 8.28 3.24 0.03
CA THR A 41 6.90 3.18 -0.47
C THR A 41 6.02 4.24 0.21
N CYS A 42 6.30 4.62 1.46
CA CYS A 42 5.53 5.63 2.17
C CYS A 42 5.52 7.00 1.46
N GLY A 43 6.57 7.33 0.70
CA GLY A 43 6.62 8.55 -0.12
C GLY A 43 5.67 8.56 -1.32
N LEU A 44 5.11 7.41 -1.71
CA LEU A 44 4.13 7.31 -2.80
C LEU A 44 2.69 7.59 -2.35
N ILE A 45 2.42 7.56 -1.03
CA ILE A 45 1.07 7.68 -0.47
C ILE A 45 0.32 8.94 -0.96
N PRO A 46 0.94 10.14 -1.04
CA PRO A 46 0.24 11.34 -1.53
C PRO A 46 -0.33 11.15 -2.94
N ARG A 47 0.46 10.56 -3.84
CA ARG A 47 0.06 10.31 -5.24
C ARG A 47 -0.96 9.19 -5.38
N LEU A 48 -0.91 8.20 -4.49
CA LEU A 48 -1.92 7.13 -4.41
C LEU A 48 -3.27 7.67 -3.93
N GLU A 49 -3.27 8.52 -2.89
CA GLU A 49 -4.49 9.15 -2.39
C GLU A 49 -5.06 10.19 -3.36
N ALA A 50 -4.21 10.93 -4.07
CA ALA A 50 -4.60 11.79 -5.18
C ALA A 50 -5.07 11.04 -6.44
N ARG A 51 -5.01 9.69 -6.43
CA ARG A 51 -5.41 8.81 -7.55
C ARG A 51 -4.59 9.02 -8.83
N GLU A 52 -3.37 9.54 -8.71
CA GLU A 52 -2.45 9.72 -9.84
C GLU A 52 -1.74 8.41 -10.24
N LEU A 53 -1.61 7.48 -9.30
CA LEU A 53 -0.92 6.21 -9.49
C LEU A 53 -1.88 5.04 -9.31
N PHE A 54 -2.02 4.22 -10.35
CA PHE A 54 -2.70 2.92 -10.34
C PHE A 54 -4.07 2.93 -9.67
N ALA A 55 -4.84 4.01 -9.82
CA ALA A 55 -6.01 4.34 -9.01
C ALA A 55 -6.97 3.17 -8.76
N SER A 56 -7.35 2.45 -9.82
CA SER A 56 -8.26 1.29 -9.73
C SER A 56 -7.68 0.17 -8.84
N LYS A 57 -6.41 -0.21 -9.04
CA LYS A 57 -5.76 -1.27 -8.25
C LYS A 57 -5.51 -0.82 -6.82
N TYR A 58 -5.14 0.45 -6.63
CA TYR A 58 -4.95 1.00 -5.29
C TYR A 58 -6.25 0.95 -4.48
N LEU A 59 -7.37 1.37 -5.07
CA LEU A 59 -8.68 1.32 -4.41
C LEU A 59 -9.11 -0.10 -4.03
N GLU A 60 -8.81 -1.08 -4.88
CA GLU A 60 -9.08 -2.50 -4.61
C GLU A 60 -8.23 -3.04 -3.44
N VAL A 61 -6.97 -2.63 -3.35
CA VAL A 61 -6.02 -3.07 -2.31
C VAL A 61 -6.13 -2.29 -1.02
N LYS A 62 -6.65 -1.05 -1.04
CA LYS A 62 -6.75 -0.17 0.14
C LYS A 62 -7.39 -0.85 1.38
N PRO A 63 -8.48 -1.63 1.27
CA PRO A 63 -9.05 -2.37 2.41
C PRO A 63 -8.12 -3.46 2.98
N MET A 64 -7.15 -3.94 2.18
CA MET A 64 -6.14 -4.91 2.58
C MET A 64 -4.93 -4.24 3.26
N ILE A 65 -4.76 -2.92 3.19
CA ILE A 65 -3.71 -2.20 3.91
C ILE A 65 -4.04 -2.26 5.40
N LYS A 66 -3.12 -2.84 6.19
CA LYS A 66 -3.29 -3.06 7.64
C LYS A 66 -2.32 -2.26 8.50
N ALA A 67 -1.29 -1.67 7.92
CA ALA A 67 -0.39 -0.76 8.61
C ALA A 67 0.37 0.15 7.63
N VAL A 68 0.59 1.39 8.07
CA VAL A 68 1.56 2.32 7.50
C VAL A 68 2.59 2.68 8.57
N CYS A 69 3.87 2.62 8.24
CA CYS A 69 4.91 3.05 9.15
C CYS A 69 4.90 4.55 9.34
N ARG A 70 4.51 4.98 10.54
CA ARG A 70 4.43 6.40 10.90
C ARG A 70 5.76 7.14 10.74
N ALA A 71 6.88 6.52 11.13
CA ALA A 71 8.20 7.13 11.04
C ALA A 71 8.63 7.33 9.57
N CYS A 72 8.50 6.30 8.74
CA CYS A 72 8.82 6.40 7.31
C CYS A 72 7.90 7.39 6.60
N ALA A 73 6.59 7.36 6.87
CA ALA A 73 5.64 8.29 6.31
C ALA A 73 5.92 9.74 6.71
N ALA A 74 6.28 10.00 7.98
CA ALA A 74 6.67 11.33 8.43
C ALA A 74 7.94 11.82 7.71
N GLN A 75 8.96 10.96 7.63
CA GLN A 75 10.24 11.31 7.02
C GLN A 75 10.17 11.51 5.50
N LEU A 76 9.25 10.82 4.82
CA LEU A 76 9.15 10.81 3.36
C LEU A 76 7.95 11.60 2.81
N GLY A 77 7.25 12.36 3.66
CA GLY A 77 6.14 13.23 3.25
C GLY A 77 4.82 12.50 2.95
N GLY A 78 4.65 11.27 3.41
CA GLY A 78 3.43 10.48 3.25
C GLY A 78 2.43 10.56 4.40
N LEU A 79 2.81 11.13 5.55
CA LEU A 79 2.02 11.06 6.79
C LEU A 79 0.64 11.73 6.66
N GLU A 80 0.60 13.00 6.24
CA GLU A 80 -0.67 13.74 6.14
C GLU A 80 -1.63 13.08 5.15
N ALA A 81 -1.10 12.60 4.02
CA ALA A 81 -1.89 11.89 3.02
C ALA A 81 -2.42 10.54 3.55
N ALA A 82 -1.63 9.82 4.34
CA ALA A 82 -2.07 8.58 4.98
C ALA A 82 -3.22 8.84 5.97
N GLU A 83 -3.08 9.85 6.82
CA GLU A 83 -4.09 10.24 7.80
C GLU A 83 -5.38 10.72 7.12
N ALA A 84 -5.28 11.62 6.14
CA ALA A 84 -6.43 12.09 5.35
C ALA A 84 -7.10 10.96 4.56
N GLY A 85 -6.29 9.98 4.11
CA GLY A 85 -6.74 8.77 3.44
C GLY A 85 -7.39 7.74 4.36
N ASN A 86 -7.40 7.94 5.68
CA ASN A 86 -7.80 6.95 6.69
C ASN A 86 -7.05 5.61 6.54
N LEU A 87 -5.75 5.68 6.22
CA LEU A 87 -4.87 4.51 6.27
C LEU A 87 -4.50 4.19 7.72
N PRO A 88 -4.40 2.90 8.08
CA PRO A 88 -4.10 2.45 9.44
C PRO A 88 -2.64 2.65 9.86
#